data_AF-A0A542MDD7-F1
#
_entry.id   AF-A0A542MDD7-F1
#
_cell.length_a   1.000
_cell.length_b   1.000
_cell.length_c   1.000
_cell.angle_alpha   90.00
_cell.angle_beta   90.00
_cell.angle_gamma   90.00
#
_symmetry.space_group_name_H-M   'P 1'
#
loop_
_entity.id
_entity.type
_entity.pdbx_description
1 polymer ?
#
loop_
_entity_poly.entity_id
_entity_poly.type
_entity_poly.pdbx_seq_one_letter_code
_entity_poly.pdbx_strand_id
1 'polypeptide(L)'
;MTAQALIFDLSAFPGTDTAPAGLDAERLLDEAVEHGLPCALISELPYPQAEQQLRRRFGDTAHHIFSVVLTGADFKTRGPKSPYSVVLDQMGVPPDDALAVTASPHAIAAARTARIGVQAERKAVRVTRRKTRTIVRPDTRH
;
A
#
# COMPACT_ATOMS: atom_id res chain seq x y z
N MET A 1 11.60 3.76 -6.26
CA MET A 1 10.41 4.56 -6.61
C MET A 1 9.69 4.77 -5.29
N THR A 2 9.53 6.02 -4.87
CA THR A 2 8.76 6.39 -3.68
C THR A 2 7.31 6.42 -4.10
N ALA A 3 6.49 5.51 -3.57
CA ALA A 3 5.05 5.56 -3.81
C ALA A 3 4.49 6.88 -3.29
N GLN A 4 3.59 7.49 -4.04
CA GLN A 4 2.89 8.72 -3.67
C GLN A 4 1.53 8.42 -3.02
N ALA A 5 1.03 7.18 -3.11
CA ALA A 5 -0.18 6.75 -2.41
C ALA A 5 -0.06 5.31 -1.88
N LEU A 6 -0.77 5.04 -0.79
CA LEU A 6 -0.81 3.72 -0.17
C LEU A 6 -2.25 3.20 -0.15
N ILE A 7 -2.43 1.99 -0.65
CA ILE A 7 -3.71 1.29 -0.69
C ILE A 7 -3.61 0.09 0.24
N PHE A 8 -4.27 0.16 1.37
CA PHE A 8 -4.27 -0.89 2.38
C PHE A 8 -5.45 -1.82 2.17
N ASP A 9 -5.25 -3.10 2.45
CA ASP A 9 -6.31 -4.08 2.59
C ASP A 9 -6.53 -4.41 4.07
N LEU A 10 -7.76 -4.69 4.49
CA LEU A 10 -8.02 -5.05 5.90
C LEU A 10 -7.24 -6.30 6.32
N SER A 11 -6.95 -7.24 5.40
CA SER A 11 -6.10 -8.39 5.70
C SER A 11 -4.66 -8.00 6.08
N ALA A 12 -4.19 -6.80 5.71
CA ALA A 12 -2.88 -6.30 6.09
C ALA A 12 -2.80 -5.87 7.56
N PHE A 13 -3.95 -5.71 8.23
CA PHE A 13 -4.06 -5.40 9.65
C PHE A 13 -4.52 -6.65 10.41
N PRO A 14 -3.60 -7.59 10.69
CA PRO A 14 -3.87 -8.67 11.62
C PRO A 14 -4.31 -8.06 12.96
N GLY A 15 -5.22 -8.76 13.65
CA GLY A 15 -5.68 -8.36 14.98
C GLY A 15 -4.55 -8.42 16.02
N THR A 16 -4.91 -8.35 17.30
CA THR A 16 -3.98 -8.43 18.45
C THR A 16 -3.09 -9.68 18.49
N ASP A 17 -3.33 -10.67 17.62
CA ASP A 17 -2.45 -11.81 17.44
C ASP A 17 -1.49 -11.58 16.28
N THR A 18 -0.20 -11.46 16.63
CA THR A 18 1.00 -11.56 15.79
C THR A 18 0.79 -11.27 14.31
N ALA A 19 1.21 -10.06 13.90
CA ALA A 19 1.23 -9.76 12.48
C ALA A 19 2.07 -10.77 11.69
N PRO A 20 1.64 -11.18 10.47
CA PRO A 20 2.46 -12.03 9.64
C PRO A 20 3.80 -11.32 9.45
N ALA A 21 4.88 -12.01 9.83
CA ALA A 21 6.20 -11.43 9.91
C ALA A 21 6.61 -10.82 8.56
N GLY A 22 6.60 -9.49 8.46
CA GLY A 22 7.07 -8.76 7.27
C GLY A 22 6.06 -7.81 6.62
N LEU A 23 4.81 -7.76 7.09
CA LEU A 23 3.81 -6.76 6.70
C LEU A 23 3.58 -5.80 7.87
N ASP A 24 4.34 -4.71 7.88
CA ASP A 24 4.25 -3.67 8.92
C ASP A 24 3.30 -2.57 8.45
N ALA A 25 2.02 -2.94 8.27
CA ALA A 25 1.00 -2.06 7.70
C ALA A 25 0.72 -0.85 8.59
N GLU A 26 0.78 -1.01 9.92
CA GLU A 26 0.65 0.08 10.89
C GLU A 26 1.78 1.09 10.72
N ARG A 27 3.04 0.66 10.71
CA ARG A 27 4.15 1.60 10.50
C ARG A 27 4.07 2.31 9.15
N LEU A 28 3.70 1.59 8.08
CA LEU A 28 3.53 2.21 6.77
C LEU A 28 2.39 3.23 6.73
N LEU A 29 1.31 2.98 7.49
CA LEU A 29 0.20 3.92 7.64
C LEU A 29 0.64 5.18 8.38
N ASP A 30 1.36 5.01 9.49
CA ASP A 30 1.89 6.13 10.26
C ASP A 30 2.87 6.97 9.42
N GLU A 31 3.82 6.32 8.74
CA GLU A 31 4.75 7.00 7.81
C GLU A 31 3.99 7.77 6.72
N ALA A 32 2.91 7.20 6.18
CA ALA A 32 2.08 7.86 5.17
C ALA A 32 1.39 9.11 5.72
N VAL A 33 0.81 9.00 6.90
CA VAL A 33 0.13 10.11 7.58
C VAL A 33 1.13 11.22 7.92
N GLU A 34 2.30 10.86 8.46
CA GLU A 34 3.38 11.82 8.77
C GLU A 34 3.89 12.55 7.52
N HIS A 35 3.96 11.86 6.39
CA HIS A 35 4.38 12.44 5.11
C HIS A 35 3.24 13.09 4.31
N GLY A 36 2.00 13.05 4.81
CA GLY A 36 0.83 13.62 4.14
C GLY A 36 0.45 12.89 2.84
N LEU A 37 0.78 11.60 2.74
CA LEU A 37 0.46 10.78 1.58
C LEU A 37 -1.00 10.31 1.62
N PRO A 38 -1.74 10.36 0.49
CA PRO A 38 -3.09 9.82 0.41
C PRO A 38 -3.10 8.32 0.71
N CYS A 39 -3.99 7.95 1.63
CA CYS A 39 -4.22 6.56 2.05
C CYS A 39 -5.62 6.12 1.66
N ALA A 40 -5.74 4.93 1.09
CA ALA A 40 -7.00 4.28 0.82
C ALA A 40 -7.08 2.91 1.47
N LEU A 41 -8.30 2.47 1.76
CA LEU A 41 -8.60 1.13 2.26
C LEU A 41 -9.51 0.40 1.29
N ILE A 42 -9.17 -0.83 0.94
CA ILE A 42 -10.00 -1.75 0.19
C ILE A 42 -10.29 -2.97 1.07
N SER A 43 -11.49 -3.51 1.00
CA SER A 43 -11.82 -4.77 1.67
C SER A 43 -12.87 -5.56 0.90
N GLU A 44 -12.69 -6.88 0.84
CA GLU A 44 -13.70 -7.84 0.35
C GLU A 44 -14.89 -7.96 1.31
N LEU A 45 -14.71 -7.55 2.57
CA LEU A 45 -15.75 -7.64 3.58
C LEU A 45 -16.89 -6.67 3.29
N PRO A 46 -18.15 -7.06 3.52
CA PRO A 46 -19.29 -6.15 3.46
C PRO A 46 -19.12 -4.97 4.41
N TYR A 47 -19.66 -3.81 4.03
CA TYR A 47 -19.62 -2.56 4.81
C TYR A 47 -19.79 -2.73 6.33
N PRO A 48 -20.84 -3.40 6.86
CA PRO A 48 -21.04 -3.49 8.31
C PRO A 48 -19.92 -4.25 9.03
N GLN A 49 -19.27 -5.22 8.37
CA GLN A 49 -18.15 -5.97 8.94
C GLN A 49 -16.85 -5.17 8.84
N ALA A 50 -16.61 -4.51 7.69
CA ALA A 50 -15.45 -3.67 7.48
C ALA A 50 -15.44 -2.46 8.44
N GLU A 51 -16.57 -1.79 8.60
CA GLU A 51 -16.76 -0.67 9.53
C GLU A 51 -16.51 -1.12 10.99
N GLN A 52 -17.05 -2.26 11.39
CA GLN A 52 -16.81 -2.79 12.73
C GLN A 52 -15.33 -3.08 12.99
N GLN A 53 -14.60 -3.64 12.02
CA GLN A 53 -13.16 -3.87 12.14
C GLN A 53 -12.36 -2.56 12.18
N LEU A 54 -12.69 -1.61 11.30
CA LEU A 54 -12.08 -0.28 11.28
C LEU A 54 -12.24 0.42 12.62
N ARG A 55 -13.46 0.47 13.17
CA ARG A 55 -13.73 1.10 14.47
C ARG A 55 -13.04 0.38 15.63
N ARG A 56 -12.94 -0.95 15.59
CA ARG A 56 -12.19 -1.71 16.60
C ARG A 56 -10.69 -1.41 16.54
N ARG A 57 -10.14 -1.15 15.36
CA ARG A 57 -8.69 -1.02 15.15
C ARG A 57 -8.18 0.42 15.27
N PHE A 58 -8.86 1.34 14.61
CA PHE A 58 -8.47 2.75 14.51
C PHE A 58 -9.42 3.69 15.27
N GLY A 59 -10.43 3.14 15.94
CA GLY A 59 -11.46 3.96 16.59
C GLY A 59 -12.24 4.80 15.60
N ASP A 60 -12.65 5.99 16.05
CA ASP A 60 -13.33 6.97 15.21
C ASP A 60 -12.36 7.71 14.26
N THR A 61 -11.04 7.50 14.41
CA THR A 61 -10.00 8.15 13.59
C THR A 61 -9.86 7.52 12.21
N ALA A 62 -10.45 6.34 11.96
CA ALA A 62 -10.40 5.65 10.67
C ALA A 62 -10.80 6.55 9.49
N HIS A 63 -11.85 7.35 9.67
CA HIS A 63 -12.37 8.26 8.64
C HIS A 63 -11.48 9.48 8.38
N HIS A 64 -10.54 9.79 9.29
CA HIS A 64 -9.57 10.86 9.11
C HIS A 64 -8.28 10.39 8.45
N ILE A 65 -7.97 9.09 8.56
CA ILE A 65 -6.75 8.51 8.01
C ILE A 65 -6.94 8.11 6.55
N PHE A 66 -8.06 7.46 6.23
CA PHE A 66 -8.31 6.97 4.88
C PHE A 66 -9.19 7.96 4.10
N SER A 67 -8.65 8.50 3.01
CA SER A 67 -9.40 9.38 2.11
C SER A 67 -10.45 8.63 1.30
N VAL A 68 -10.20 7.34 1.04
CA VAL A 68 -11.09 6.45 0.30
C VAL A 68 -11.23 5.13 1.04
N VAL A 69 -12.47 4.67 1.26
CA VAL A 69 -12.77 3.36 1.84
C VAL A 69 -13.72 2.62 0.92
N LEU A 70 -13.23 1.53 0.31
CA LEU A 70 -14.01 0.65 -0.55
C LEU A 70 -14.26 -0.68 0.18
N THR A 71 -15.53 -1.04 0.33
CA THR A 71 -15.97 -2.28 1.00
C THR A 71 -16.73 -3.17 0.03
N GLY A 72 -16.83 -4.47 0.32
CA GLY A 72 -17.45 -5.45 -0.57
C GLY A 72 -16.74 -5.57 -1.92
N ALA A 73 -15.43 -5.32 -1.94
CA ALA A 73 -14.64 -5.31 -3.16
C ALA A 73 -14.59 -6.71 -3.80
N ASP A 74 -14.91 -6.79 -5.09
CA ASP A 74 -14.71 -8.00 -5.87
C ASP A 74 -13.38 -7.92 -6.64
N PHE A 75 -12.33 -8.53 -6.08
CA PHE A 75 -11.01 -8.59 -6.72
C PHE A 75 -10.98 -9.46 -8.00
N LYS A 76 -12.05 -10.19 -8.33
CA LYS A 76 -12.16 -10.89 -9.61
C LYS A 76 -12.53 -9.94 -10.75
N THR A 77 -13.17 -8.81 -10.44
CA THR A 77 -13.53 -7.79 -11.42
C THR A 77 -12.28 -7.11 -11.98
N ARG A 78 -12.19 -7.02 -13.33
CA ARG A 78 -11.04 -6.46 -14.06
C ARG A 78 -11.40 -5.20 -14.84
N GLY A 79 -10.37 -4.46 -15.23
CA GLY A 79 -10.51 -3.25 -16.05
C GLY A 79 -10.95 -2.05 -15.21
N PRO A 80 -11.63 -1.05 -15.81
CA PRO A 80 -11.91 0.24 -15.16
C PRO A 80 -12.86 0.13 -13.96
N LYS A 81 -13.59 -0.98 -13.83
CA LYS A 81 -14.45 -1.26 -12.67
C LYS A 81 -13.76 -2.11 -11.60
N SER A 82 -12.48 -2.44 -11.76
CA SER A 82 -11.76 -3.18 -10.73
C SER A 82 -11.65 -2.33 -9.46
N PRO A 83 -11.65 -2.95 -8.27
CA PRO A 83 -11.53 -2.23 -7.00
C PRO A 83 -10.36 -1.25 -6.98
N TYR A 84 -9.21 -1.69 -7.50
CA TYR A 84 -8.01 -0.86 -7.60
C TYR A 84 -8.16 0.29 -8.58
N SER A 85 -8.78 0.08 -9.76
CA SER A 85 -9.01 1.16 -10.72
C SER A 85 -9.93 2.24 -10.14
N VAL A 86 -11.00 1.85 -9.44
CA VAL A 86 -11.92 2.80 -8.81
C VAL A 86 -11.22 3.63 -7.74
N VAL A 87 -10.42 2.99 -6.89
CA VAL A 87 -9.69 3.68 -5.82
C VAL A 87 -8.61 4.61 -6.37
N LEU A 88 -7.85 4.18 -7.38
CA LEU A 88 -6.86 5.03 -8.04
C LEU A 88 -7.49 6.25 -8.70
N ASP A 89 -8.63 6.08 -9.37
CA ASP A 89 -9.39 7.16 -10.00
C ASP A 89 -9.89 8.17 -8.95
N GLN A 90 -10.44 7.68 -7.83
CA GLN A 90 -10.88 8.54 -6.72
C GLN A 90 -9.73 9.28 -6.03
N MET A 91 -8.55 8.66 -5.93
CA MET A 91 -7.36 9.31 -5.38
C MET A 91 -6.68 10.25 -6.39
N GLY A 92 -6.98 10.12 -7.69
CA GLY A 92 -6.30 10.85 -8.75
C GLY A 92 -4.82 10.44 -8.94
N VAL A 93 -4.47 9.19 -8.56
CA VAL A 93 -3.08 8.70 -8.55
C VAL A 93 -2.89 7.63 -9.62
N PRO A 94 -1.82 7.69 -10.44
CA PRO A 94 -1.55 6.65 -11.41
C PRO A 94 -1.09 5.34 -10.74
N PRO A 95 -1.32 4.16 -11.35
CA PRO A 95 -0.95 2.87 -10.77
C PRO A 95 0.54 2.75 -10.40
N ASP A 96 1.41 3.38 -11.18
CA ASP A 96 2.87 3.32 -10.99
C ASP A 96 3.35 4.08 -9.74
N ASP A 97 2.53 5.00 -9.23
CA ASP A 97 2.81 5.80 -8.03
C ASP A 97 2.04 5.29 -6.79
N ALA A 98 1.32 4.17 -6.92
CA ALA A 98 0.59 3.55 -5.82
C ALA A 98 1.26 2.27 -5.33
N LEU A 99 1.14 2.01 -4.02
CA LEU A 99 1.59 0.78 -3.39
C LEU A 99 0.43 0.10 -2.66
N ALA A 100 0.13 -1.13 -3.04
CA ALA A 100 -0.86 -1.98 -2.38
C ALA A 100 -0.20 -2.74 -1.22
N VAL A 101 -0.74 -2.59 -0.01
CA VAL A 101 -0.31 -3.27 1.21
C VAL A 101 -1.40 -4.28 1.58
N THR A 102 -1.15 -5.57 1.34
CA THR A 102 -2.15 -6.63 1.52
C THR A 102 -1.52 -7.98 1.84
N ALA A 103 -2.19 -8.78 2.65
CA ALA A 103 -1.88 -10.19 2.89
C ALA A 103 -2.76 -11.16 2.07
N SER A 104 -3.85 -10.67 1.47
CA SER A 104 -4.82 -11.49 0.72
C SER A 104 -4.24 -11.90 -0.66
N PRO A 105 -4.16 -13.20 -0.98
CA PRO A 105 -3.73 -13.67 -2.29
C PRO A 105 -4.58 -13.11 -3.44
N HIS A 106 -5.88 -12.88 -3.21
CA HIS A 106 -6.80 -12.30 -4.19
C HIS A 106 -6.45 -10.85 -4.49
N ALA A 107 -6.22 -10.05 -3.44
CA ALA A 107 -5.80 -8.66 -3.55
C ALA A 107 -4.42 -8.54 -4.22
N ILE A 108 -3.44 -9.39 -3.86
CA ILE A 108 -2.11 -9.43 -4.51
C ILE A 108 -2.24 -9.69 -6.01
N ALA A 109 -3.07 -10.65 -6.42
CA ALA A 109 -3.28 -10.97 -7.84
C ALA A 109 -3.96 -9.81 -8.60
N ALA A 110 -4.95 -9.17 -7.98
CA ALA A 110 -5.63 -8.03 -8.55
C ALA A 110 -4.71 -6.80 -8.69
N ALA A 111 -3.93 -6.47 -7.66
CA ALA A 111 -2.96 -5.37 -7.71
C ALA A 111 -1.91 -5.57 -8.81
N ARG A 112 -1.38 -6.79 -8.96
CA ARG A 112 -0.45 -7.14 -10.05
C ARG A 112 -1.10 -6.99 -11.43
N THR A 113 -2.37 -7.36 -11.56
CA THR A 113 -3.12 -7.19 -12.82
C THR A 113 -3.30 -5.71 -13.15
N ALA A 114 -3.48 -4.87 -12.14
CA ALA A 114 -3.56 -3.41 -12.25
C ALA A 114 -2.19 -2.71 -12.38
N ARG A 115 -1.08 -3.48 -12.40
CA ARG A 115 0.31 -2.98 -12.43
C ARG A 115 0.70 -2.10 -11.23
N ILE A 116 0.05 -2.30 -10.10
CA ILE A 116 0.35 -1.60 -8.85
C ILE A 116 1.48 -2.33 -8.14
N GLY A 117 2.39 -1.59 -7.51
CA GLY A 117 3.40 -2.18 -6.63
C GLY A 117 2.72 -2.91 -5.47
N VAL A 118 3.20 -4.10 -5.09
CA VAL A 118 2.62 -4.85 -3.97
C VAL A 118 3.66 -5.04 -2.87
N GLN A 119 3.37 -4.49 -1.71
CA GLN A 119 4.04 -4.80 -0.47
C GLN A 119 3.36 -6.04 0.15
N ALA A 120 3.65 -7.22 -0.43
CA ALA A 120 3.43 -8.49 0.26
C ALA A 120 4.66 -8.77 1.14
N GLU A 121 4.54 -9.65 2.15
CA GLU A 121 5.63 -10.09 3.03
C GLU A 121 7.01 -9.89 2.39
N ARG A 122 7.84 -9.01 2.98
CA ARG A 122 9.17 -8.69 2.44
C ARG A 122 9.93 -9.99 2.15
N LYS A 123 9.97 -10.42 0.89
CA LYS A 123 11.24 -10.90 0.35
C LYS A 123 12.09 -9.66 0.31
N ALA A 124 12.98 -9.53 1.29
CA ALA A 124 13.93 -8.44 1.42
C ALA A 124 14.59 -8.15 0.07
N VAL A 125 14.02 -7.23 -0.71
CA VAL A 125 14.69 -6.66 -1.87
C VAL A 125 15.70 -5.71 -1.27
N ARG A 126 16.90 -6.27 -1.09
CA ARG A 126 18.13 -5.58 -0.75
C ARG A 126 18.26 -4.41 -1.73
N VAL A 127 17.85 -3.22 -1.30
CA VAL A 127 18.13 -1.98 -2.02
C VAL A 127 19.62 -1.78 -1.90
N THR A 128 20.37 -2.33 -2.85
CA THR A 128 21.75 -1.95 -3.12
C THR A 128 21.72 -0.45 -3.41
N ARG A 129 22.11 0.34 -2.41
CA ARG A 129 22.56 1.71 -2.59
C ARG A 129 23.70 1.68 -3.62
N ARG A 130 23.39 1.83 -4.90
CA ARG A 130 24.38 2.18 -5.92
C ARG A 130 24.74 3.64 -5.65
N LYS A 131 25.79 3.83 -4.86
CA LYS A 131 26.47 5.12 -4.76
C LYS A 131 27.22 5.33 -6.09
N THR A 132 26.66 6.16 -6.95
CA THR A 132 27.26 6.52 -8.24
C THR A 132 28.47 7.42 -8.02
N ARG A 133 29.62 6.94 -8.51
CA ARG A 133 30.80 7.65 -9.06
C ARG A 133 31.23 9.01 -8.48
N THR A 134 32.52 9.09 -8.14
CA THR A 134 33.37 10.17 -8.69
C THR A 134 34.68 9.58 -9.20
N ILE A 135 34.90 9.72 -10.50
CA ILE A 135 36.18 9.47 -11.18
C ILE A 135 36.94 10.81 -11.10
N VAL A 136 38.15 10.83 -10.52
CA VAL A 136 39.13 11.90 -10.76
C VAL A 136 40.53 11.28 -10.83
N ARG A 137 41.09 11.26 -12.04
CA ARG A 137 42.53 11.32 -12.38
C ARG A 137 42.60 12.15 -13.67
N PRO A 138 43.76 12.68 -14.11
CA PRO A 138 45.11 12.79 -13.51
C PRO A 138 45.47 14.29 -13.31
N ASP A 139 46.57 14.71 -12.68
CA ASP A 139 47.96 14.86 -13.17
C ASP A 139 48.61 15.81 -12.12
N THR A 140 49.86 15.71 -11.66
CA THR A 140 51.02 16.37 -12.31
C THR A 140 52.28 16.08 -11.46
N ARG A 141 53.38 15.82 -12.19
CA ARG A 141 54.82 15.82 -11.86
C ARG A 141 55.29 16.52 -10.57
N HIS A 142 56.29 15.94 -9.90
CA HIS A 142 57.67 16.42 -9.86
C HIS A 142 58.62 15.33 -9.34
#